data_AF-A0A505GYB7-F1
#
_entry.id   AF-A0A505GYB7-F1
#
_cell.length_a   1.000
_cell.length_b   1.000
_cell.length_c   1.000
_cell.angle_alpha   90.00
_cell.angle_beta   90.00
_cell.angle_gamma   90.00
#
_symmetry.space_group_name_H-M   'P 1'
#
loop_
_entity.id
_entity.type
_entity.pdbx_description
1 polymer ?
#
loop_
_entity_poly.entity_id
_entity_poly.type
_entity_poly.pdbx_seq_one_letter_code
_entity_poly.pdbx_strand_id
1 'polypeptide(L)' 'MSRGRRSVSRSARTGRFVTKSHAKRSPRTTTTERVGSGTGNRRTVTRSTSSGRFVTKRWGDENPGGTISQRV' A
#
# COMPACT_ATOMS: atom_id res chain seq x y z
N MET A 1 17.88 0.43 -18.57
CA MET A 1 17.33 -0.77 -17.88
C MET A 1 15.87 -0.52 -17.51
N SER A 2 14.92 -1.10 -18.24
CA SER A 2 13.48 -1.03 -17.87
C SER A 2 13.26 -1.85 -16.60
N ARG A 3 12.86 -1.20 -15.51
CA ARG A 3 12.51 -1.88 -14.25
C ARG A 3 11.19 -2.62 -14.48
N GLY A 4 11.29 -3.86 -14.95
CA GLY A 4 10.16 -4.74 -15.23
C GLY A 4 9.19 -4.85 -14.04
N ARG A 5 7.91 -5.05 -14.35
CA ARG A 5 6.81 -5.10 -13.38
C ARG A 5 7.12 -6.12 -12.27
N ARG A 6 7.29 -5.66 -11.03
CA ARG A 6 7.60 -6.49 -9.85
C ARG A 6 6.57 -6.24 -8.75
N SER A 7 6.28 -7.28 -7.97
CA SER A 7 5.42 -7.17 -6.78
C SER A 7 6.26 -6.78 -5.57
N VAL A 8 5.84 -5.75 -4.85
CA VAL A 8 6.49 -5.25 -3.63
C VAL A 8 5.47 -5.16 -2.51
N SER A 9 5.90 -5.44 -1.29
CA SER A 9 5.06 -5.27 -0.10
C SER A 9 5.45 -3.98 0.61
N ARG A 10 4.49 -3.24 1.13
CA ARG A 10 4.73 -2.00 1.88
C ARG A 10 3.85 -1.90 3.11
N SER A 11 4.41 -1.31 4.17
CA SER A 11 3.70 -1.03 5.40
C SER A 11 2.57 -0.04 5.14
N ALA A 12 1.39 -0.42 5.59
CA ALA A 12 0.20 0.41 5.68
C ALA A 12 0.46 1.76 6.34
N ARG A 13 1.15 1.70 7.48
CA ARG A 13 1.30 2.79 8.44
C ARG A 13 2.37 3.79 8.03
N THR A 14 3.45 3.31 7.43
CA THR A 14 4.64 4.14 7.15
C THR A 14 4.92 4.30 5.66
N GLY A 15 4.24 3.55 4.78
CA GLY A 15 4.49 3.53 3.34
C GLY A 15 5.83 2.89 2.95
N ARG A 16 6.67 2.48 3.91
CA ARG A 16 7.99 1.86 3.67
C ARG A 16 7.83 0.47 3.07
N PHE A 17 8.70 0.13 2.13
CA PHE A 17 8.75 -1.24 1.60
C PHE A 17 9.20 -2.20 2.70
N VAL A 18 8.52 -3.34 2.77
CA VAL A 18 8.78 -4.39 3.74
C VAL A 18 9.01 -5.71 3.03
N THR A 19 9.63 -6.66 3.71
CA THR A 19 9.87 -7.99 3.17
C THR A 19 8.55 -8.76 3.04
N LYS A 20 8.55 -9.77 2.16
CA LYS A 20 7.40 -10.67 2.00
C LYS A 20 7.10 -11.45 3.29
N SER A 21 8.12 -11.75 4.10
CA SER A 21 7.95 -12.38 5.41
C SER A 21 7.26 -11.44 6.41
N HIS A 22 7.59 -10.14 6.42
CA HIS A 22 6.89 -9.14 7.20
C HIS A 22 5.42 -9.05 6.77
N ALA A 23 5.16 -9.03 5.46
CA ALA A 23 3.80 -9.00 4.93
C ALA A 23 2.96 -10.20 5.38
N LYS A 24 3.57 -11.40 5.46
CA LYS A 24 2.91 -12.61 5.99
C LYS A 24 2.67 -12.53 7.50
N ARG A 25 3.59 -11.94 8.26
CA ARG A 25 3.48 -11.80 9.72
C ARG A 25 2.48 -10.71 10.13
N SER A 26 2.33 -9.67 9.30
CA SER A 26 1.45 -8.53 9.57
C SER A 26 0.58 -8.21 8.35
N PRO A 27 -0.28 -9.15 7.92
CA PRO A 27 -1.09 -8.99 6.71
C PRO A 27 -2.12 -7.87 6.85
N ARG A 28 -2.58 -7.60 8.07
CA ARG A 28 -3.55 -6.52 8.36
C ARG A 28 -2.96 -5.12 8.17
N THR A 29 -1.63 -4.97 8.21
CA THR A 29 -0.95 -3.67 8.13
C THR A 29 0.10 -3.65 7.02
N THR A 30 -0.04 -4.54 6.04
CA THR A 30 0.86 -4.60 4.88
C THR A 30 0.03 -4.77 3.62
N THR A 31 0.43 -4.11 2.54
CA THR A 31 -0.19 -4.28 1.22
C THR A 31 0.85 -4.69 0.21
N THR A 32 0.48 -5.57 -0.70
CA THR A 32 1.33 -5.98 -1.83
C THR A 32 0.81 -5.32 -3.10
N GLU A 33 1.67 -4.57 -3.77
CA GLU A 33 1.35 -3.81 -4.97
C GLU A 33 2.31 -4.17 -6.11
N ARG A 34 1.87 -3.93 -7.35
CA ARG A 34 2.70 -4.07 -8.54
C ARG A 34 3.35 -2.71 -8.81
N VAL A 35 4.65 -2.71 -9.05
CA VAL A 35 5.44 -1.51 -9.39
C VAL A 35 6.34 -1.79 -10.58
N GLY A 36 6.71 -0.74 -11.33
CA GLY A 36 7.59 -0.84 -12.49
C GLY A 36 6.97 -0.31 -13.78
N SER A 37 7.70 -0.45 -14.89
CA SER A 37 7.36 0.10 -16.20
C SER A 37 5.96 -0.33 -16.66
N GLY A 38 5.11 0.64 -16.99
CA GLY A 38 3.73 0.40 -17.44
C GLY A 38 2.73 0.05 -16.32
N THR A 39 3.09 0.25 -15.04
CA THR A 39 2.11 0.25 -13.95
C THR A 39 1.64 1.69 -13.73
N GLY A 40 0.34 1.94 -13.87
CA GLY A 40 -0.29 3.26 -13.85
C GLY A 40 -0.37 3.90 -12.47
N ASN A 41 0.65 3.79 -11.62
CA ASN A 41 0.66 4.19 -10.20
C ASN A 41 0.73 5.72 -10.02
N ARG A 42 -0.10 6.46 -10.77
CA ARG A 42 -0.15 7.93 -10.81
C ARG A 42 -1.05 8.48 -9.72
N ARG A 43 -2.07 7.73 -9.31
CA ARG A 43 -3.08 8.19 -8.37
C ARG A 43 -2.78 7.67 -6.96
N THR A 44 -2.70 8.58 -6.01
CA THR A 44 -2.66 8.20 -4.59
C THR A 44 -4.08 7.98 -4.10
N VAL A 45 -4.33 6.83 -3.49
CA VAL A 45 -5.62 6.47 -2.90
C VAL A 45 -5.42 6.01 -1.47
N THR A 46 -6.40 6.30 -0.62
CA THR A 46 -6.42 5.86 0.77
C THR A 46 -7.34 4.65 0.90
N ARG A 47 -6.93 3.61 1.64
CA ARG A 47 -7.80 2.47 1.97
C ARG A 47 -7.70 2.07 3.43
N SER A 48 -8.77 1.48 3.94
CA SER A 48 -8.80 0.86 5.26
C SER A 48 -7.87 -0.36 5.33
N THR A 49 -7.10 -0.47 6.41
CA THR A 49 -6.25 -1.64 6.69
C THR A 49 -7.05 -2.88 7.06
N SER A 50 -8.20 -2.69 7.73
CA SER A 50 -9.04 -3.79 8.21
C SER A 50 -9.95 -4.38 7.13
N SER A 51 -10.50 -3.55 6.25
CA SER A 51 -11.49 -3.96 5.25
C SER A 51 -10.98 -3.92 3.81
N GLY A 52 -9.86 -3.25 3.53
CA GLY A 52 -9.35 -3.04 2.18
C GLY A 52 -10.18 -2.06 1.32
N ARG A 53 -11.28 -1.52 1.86
CA ARG A 53 -12.14 -0.55 1.15
C ARG A 53 -11.41 0.76 0.94
N PHE A 54 -11.62 1.39 -0.22
CA PHE A 54 -11.19 2.78 -0.41
C PHE A 54 -11.94 3.68 0.57
N VAL A 55 -11.20 4.58 1.18
CA VAL A 55 -11.71 5.58 2.12
C VAL A 55 -11.23 6.95 1.67
N THR A 56 -11.86 7.99 2.18
CA THR A 56 -11.44 9.36 1.85
C THR A 56 -10.07 9.65 2.43
N LYS A 57 -9.37 10.62 1.84
CA LYS A 57 -8.09 11.10 2.38
C LYS A 57 -8.27 11.59 3.82
N ARG A 58 -9.31 12.38 4.08
CA ARG A 58 -9.69 12.85 5.43
C ARG A 58 -9.79 11.71 6.44
N TRP A 59 -10.46 10.61 6.09
CA TRP A 59 -10.55 9.45 6.99
C TRP A 59 -9.18 8.80 7.24
N GLY A 60 -8.29 8.84 6.25
CA GLY A 60 -6.92 8.41 6.44
C GLY A 60 -6.11 9.30 7.37
N ASP A 61 -6.30 10.61 7.24
CA ASP A 61 -5.64 11.60 8.07
C ASP A 61 -6.16 11.52 9.54
N GLU A 62 -7.45 11.26 9.73
CA GLU A 62 -8.09 11.04 11.05
C GLU A 62 -7.75 9.66 11.65
N ASN A 63 -7.41 8.66 10.82
CA ASN A 63 -7.06 7.30 11.27
C ASN A 63 -5.78 6.78 10.60
N PRO A 64 -4.61 7.33 10.96
CA PRO A 64 -3.33 6.99 10.33
C PRO A 64 -2.87 5.55 10.66
N GLY A 65 -3.36 4.97 11.77
CA GLY A 65 -3.06 3.59 12.15
C GLY A 65 -3.95 2.53 11.47
N GLY A 66 -5.13 2.94 10.98
CA GLY A 66 -6.19 2.12 10.43
C GLY A 66 -6.40 2.27 8.92
N THR A 67 -5.55 3.06 8.26
CA THR A 67 -5.59 3.27 6.81
C THR A 67 -4.19 3.24 6.20
N ILE A 68 -4.15 3.18 4.87
CA ILE A 68 -2.91 3.19 4.09
C ILE A 68 -3.08 4.14 2.92
N SER A 69 -2.01 4.85 2.57
CA SER A 69 -1.89 5.51 1.26
C SER A 69 -1.11 4.59 0.32
N GLN A 70 -1.72 4.30 -0.83
CA GLN A 70 -1.11 3.50 -1.88
C GLN A 70 -1.20 4.24 -3.21
N ARG A 71 -0.31 3.90 -4.14
CA ARG A 71 -0.36 4.44 -5.50
C ARG A 71 -0.86 3.35 -6.44
N VAL A 72 -2.01 3.61 -7.06
CA VAL A 72 -2.67 2.73 -8.04
C VAL A 72 -2.73 3.38 -9.41
#